data_AF-S6TWA0-F1
#
_entry.id   AF-S6TWA0-F1
#
_cell.length_a   1.000
_cell.length_b   1.000
_cell.length_c   1.000
_cell.angle_alpha   90.00
_cell.angle_beta   90.00
_cell.angle_gamma   90.00
#
_symmetry.space_group_name_H-M   'P 1'
#
loop_
_entity.id
_entity.type
_entity.pdbx_description
1 polymer ?
#
loop_
_entity_poly.entity_id
_entity_poly.type
_entity_poly.pdbx_seq_one_letter_code
_entity_poly.pdbx_strand_id
1 'polypeptide(L)' 'SGDRSFGAKWITDLDVSYTLYDNITLSLGGTNIFDVRPDKNAIPSAVGLNLYGNSPFYPGGGFWYSKIAYDF' A
#
# COMPACT_ATOMS: atom_id res chain seq x y z
N SER A 1 -30.72 -4.15 -1.05
CA SER A 1 -30.08 -3.08 -1.82
C SER A 1 -28.65 -2.94 -1.33
N GLY A 2 -27.66 -3.20 -2.15
CA GLY A 2 -26.25 -3.27 -1.70
C GLY A 2 -25.23 -3.00 -2.80
N ASP A 3 -25.65 -2.38 -3.91
CA ASP A 3 -24.75 -2.10 -5.02
C ASP A 3 -23.82 -0.97 -4.60
N ARG A 4 -22.52 -1.28 -4.54
CA ARG A 4 -21.45 -0.34 -4.22
C ARG A 4 -20.56 -0.22 -5.45
N SER A 5 -20.46 0.99 -5.97
CA SER A 5 -19.53 1.31 -7.05
C SER A 5 -18.23 1.82 -6.44
N PHE A 6 -17.09 1.38 -6.97
CA PHE A 6 -15.77 1.93 -6.61
C PHE A 6 -15.17 2.58 -7.86
N GLY A 7 -14.60 3.77 -7.70
CA GLY A 7 -13.86 4.39 -8.80
C GLY A 7 -12.60 3.58 -9.14
N ALA A 8 -12.17 3.64 -10.40
CA ALA A 8 -10.87 3.10 -10.78
C ALA A 8 -9.76 3.84 -10.00
N LYS A 9 -8.81 3.08 -9.44
CA LYS A 9 -7.67 3.58 -8.68
C LYS A 9 -6.39 2.97 -9.24
N TRP A 10 -5.29 3.73 -9.17
CA TRP A 10 -3.95 3.25 -9.48
C TRP A 10 -3.18 3.04 -8.18
N ILE A 11 -2.63 1.84 -8.00
CA ILE A 11 -1.70 1.54 -6.92
C ILE A 11 -0.31 1.47 -7.54
N THR A 12 0.64 2.18 -6.94
CA THR A 12 2.01 2.24 -7.44
C THR A 12 2.95 1.74 -6.38
N ASP A 13 3.76 0.77 -6.76
CA ASP A 13 4.82 0.19 -5.94
C ASP A 13 6.17 0.58 -6.55
N LEU A 14 7.17 0.83 -5.70
CA LEU A 14 8.51 1.23 -6.11
C LEU A 14 9.53 0.58 -5.20
N ASP A 15 10.58 0.01 -5.78
CA ASP A 15 11.78 -0.45 -5.06
C ASP A 15 13.02 0.05 -5.79
N VAL A 16 13.96 0.60 -5.04
CA VAL A 16 15.25 1.07 -5.53
C VAL A 16 16.34 0.40 -4.71
N SER A 17 17.26 -0.26 -5.39
CA SER A 17 18.38 -0.96 -4.77
C SER A 17 19.71 -0.47 -5.33
N TYR A 18 20.73 -0.35 -4.47
CA TYR A 18 22.06 0.08 -4.84
C TYR A 18 23.13 -0.73 -4.11
N THR A 19 24.10 -1.26 -4.85
CA THR A 19 25.23 -2.02 -4.32
C THR A 19 26.44 -1.10 -4.11
N LEU A 20 26.91 -1.07 -2.87
CA LEU A 20 28.09 -0.38 -2.39
C LEU A 20 29.23 -1.40 -2.21
N TYR A 21 30.45 -0.96 -2.52
CA TYR A 21 31.70 -1.71 -2.26
C TYR A 21 31.67 -3.18 -2.74
N ASP A 22 30.89 -3.44 -3.80
CA ASP A 22 30.65 -4.76 -4.42
C ASP A 22 30.08 -5.86 -3.51
N ASN A 23 29.79 -5.56 -2.24
CA ASN A 23 29.36 -6.55 -1.25
C ASN A 23 28.21 -6.12 -0.33
N ILE A 24 27.85 -4.83 -0.30
CA ILE A 24 26.75 -4.32 0.52
C ILE A 24 25.66 -3.78 -0.39
N THR A 25 24.48 -4.39 -0.38
CA THR A 25 23.32 -3.87 -1.11
C THR A 25 22.33 -3.20 -0.17
N LEU A 26 22.02 -1.94 -0.45
CA LEU A 26 20.98 -1.16 0.22
C LEU A 26 19.76 -1.08 -0.69
N SER A 27 18.58 -1.41 -0.15
CA SER A 27 17.30 -1.26 -0.84
C SER A 27 16.37 -0.38 -0.04
N LEU A 28 15.66 0.50 -0.75
CA LEU A 28 14.55 1.29 -0.24
C LEU A 28 13.34 1.04 -1.13
N GLY A 29 12.27 0.51 -0.55
CA GLY A 29 11.07 0.16 -1.27
C GLY A 29 9.80 0.55 -0.53
N GLY A 30 8.71 0.56 -1.27
CA GLY A 30 7.39 0.79 -0.73
C GLY A 30 6.30 0.26 -1.65
N THR A 31 5.23 -0.22 -1.04
CA THR A 31 3.99 -0.54 -1.73
C THR A 31 2.97 0.56 -1.49
N ASN A 32 2.17 0.88 -2.51
CA ASN A 32 1.22 1.98 -2.50
C ASN A 32 1.87 3.30 -2.05
N ILE A 33 2.92 3.73 -2.74
CA ILE A 33 3.74 4.90 -2.36
C ILE A 33 2.95 6.21 -2.33
N PHE A 34 1.76 6.25 -2.96
CA PHE A 34 0.86 7.40 -2.98
C PHE A 34 -0.29 7.31 -1.94
N ASP A 35 -0.25 6.31 -1.06
CA ASP A 35 -1.21 6.12 0.03
C ASP A 35 -2.69 6.11 -0.43
N VAL A 36 -2.94 5.47 -1.58
CA VAL A 36 -4.25 5.39 -2.20
C VAL A 36 -5.15 4.50 -1.36
N ARG A 37 -6.33 5.00 -1.02
CA ARG A 37 -7.35 4.28 -0.25
C ARG A 37 -8.65 4.13 -1.03
N PRO A 38 -9.45 3.10 -0.71
CA PRO A 38 -10.74 2.88 -1.34
C PRO A 38 -11.69 4.04 -1.04
N ASP A 39 -12.70 4.21 -1.88
CA ASP A 39 -13.77 5.16 -1.61
C ASP A 39 -14.55 4.73 -0.36
N LYS A 40 -14.93 5.70 0.49
CA LYS A 40 -15.66 5.46 1.75
C LYS A 40 -17.15 5.19 1.46
N ASN A 41 -17.44 4.05 0.87
CA ASN A 41 -18.78 3.67 0.38
C ASN A 41 -19.51 2.72 1.33
N ALA A 42 -19.07 2.62 2.58
CA ALA A 42 -19.73 1.80 3.58
C ALA A 42 -20.95 2.50 4.19
N ILE A 43 -21.88 1.69 4.70
CA ILE A 43 -22.89 2.19 5.62
C ILE A 43 -22.15 2.58 6.91
N PRO A 44 -22.21 3.86 7.33
CA PRO A 44 -21.49 4.31 8.52
C PRO A 44 -21.96 3.52 9.74
N SER A 45 -21.05 2.77 10.36
CA SER A 45 -21.29 2.22 11.68
C SER A 45 -21.16 3.35 12.71
N ALA A 46 -22.04 3.38 13.72
CA ALA A 46 -22.00 4.37 14.80
C ALA A 46 -20.66 4.40 15.57
N VAL A 47 -19.85 3.33 15.44
CA VAL A 47 -18.53 3.18 16.05
C VAL A 47 -17.36 3.34 15.05
N GLY A 48 -17.62 3.81 13.83
CA GLY A 48 -16.58 4.07 12.81
C GLY A 48 -15.94 2.82 12.19
N LEU A 49 -16.46 1.63 12.49
CA LEU A 49 -15.98 0.38 11.90
C LEU A 49 -16.43 0.24 10.44
N ASN A 50 -15.60 -0.41 9.62
CA ASN A 50 -15.86 -0.74 8.22
C ASN A 50 -16.00 0.46 7.27
N LEU A 51 -15.23 1.54 7.45
CA LEU A 51 -15.30 2.78 6.63
C LEU A 51 -15.33 2.58 5.10
N TYR A 52 -14.68 1.53 4.60
CA TYR A 52 -14.52 1.23 3.17
C TYR A 52 -15.42 0.10 2.68
N GLY A 53 -16.14 -0.57 3.58
CA GLY A 53 -17.00 -1.71 3.25
C GLY A 53 -16.21 -2.89 2.67
N ASN A 54 -16.80 -3.61 1.72
CA ASN A 54 -16.13 -4.67 0.95
C ASN A 54 -15.26 -4.01 -0.13
N SER A 55 -14.11 -3.49 0.28
CA SER A 55 -13.16 -2.85 -0.62
C SER A 55 -12.55 -3.87 -1.61
N PRO A 56 -12.34 -3.50 -2.88
CA PRO A 56 -11.67 -4.34 -3.87
C PRO A 56 -10.16 -4.48 -3.64
N PHE A 57 -9.54 -3.65 -2.79
CA PHE A 57 -8.12 -3.74 -2.43
C PHE A 57 -7.90 -3.41 -0.94
N TYR A 58 -6.67 -3.65 -0.46
CA TYR A 58 -6.32 -3.47 0.94
C TYR A 58 -6.52 -2.01 1.42
N PRO A 59 -7.30 -1.75 2.49
CA PRO A 59 -7.62 -0.40 2.93
C PRO A 59 -6.54 0.29 3.78
N GLY A 60 -5.46 -0.42 4.13
CA GLY A 60 -4.44 0.12 5.05
C GLY A 60 -3.58 1.24 4.48
N GLY A 61 -3.55 1.42 3.16
CA GLY A 61 -2.78 2.48 2.51
C GLY A 61 -1.35 2.06 2.16
N GLY A 62 -0.42 3.00 2.24
CA GLY A 62 1.00 2.82 1.89
C GLY A 62 1.81 2.07 2.93
N PHE A 63 2.79 1.29 2.48
CA PHE A 63 3.77 0.61 3.32
C PHE A 63 5.19 0.85 2.78
N TRP A 64 6.14 1.17 3.65
CA TRP A 64 7.52 1.48 3.29
C TRP A 64 8.49 0.61 4.06
N TYR A 65 9.58 0.20 3.42
CA TYR A 65 10.60 -0.65 4.01
C TYR A 65 12.00 -0.33 3.48
N SER A 66 13.00 -0.67 4.28
CA SER A 66 14.41 -0.62 3.90
C SER A 66 15.03 -2.00 4.14
N LYS A 67 15.92 -2.42 3.25
CA LYS A 67 16.65 -3.69 3.36
C LYS A 67 18.15 -3.44 3.21
N ILE A 68 18.93 -4.18 3.99
CA ILE A 68 20.39 -4.25 3.86
C ILE A 68 20.75 -5.72 3.63
N ALA A 69 21.53 -6.00 2.60
CA ALA A 69 22.06 -7.32 2.30
C ALA A 69 23.59 -7.25 2.19
N TYR A 70 24.27 -8.29 2.65
CA TYR A 70 25.71 -8.44 2.57
C TYR A 70 26.06 -9.74 1.85
N ASP A 71 26.98 -9.68 0.89
CA ASP A 71 27.47 -10.83 0.12
C ASP A 71 28.92 -11.15 0.53
N PHE A 72 29.22 -12.44 0.74
CA PHE A 72 30.47 -12.95 1.35
C PHE A 72 31.47 -13.51 0.33
#